data_AF-A0A7X8LK28-F1
#
_entry.id   AF-A0A7X8LK28-F1
#
_cell.length_a   1.000
_cell.length_b   1.000
_cell.length_c   1.000
_cell.angle_alpha   90.00
_cell.angle_beta   90.00
_cell.angle_gamma   90.00
#
_symmetry.space_group_name_H-M   'P 1'
#
loop_
_entity.id
_entity.type
_entity.pdbx_description
1 polymer ?
#
loop_
_entity_poly.entity_id
_entity_poly.type
_entity_poly.pdbx_seq_one_letter_code
_entity_poly.pdbx_strand_id
1 'polypeptide(L)'
;MPTPFLPTLNGTLDASGSSSSQHGGGGAGGSIFVRCHKLFGNATAKILAAGGNAGQTQSKTGGGGGGGRIAIWQGKVTQEAYDLLIQGEYPKLSRVGAEHPLFLGTFSAAKGINATYSANDGAPGTALFIDLLPPPGTLLLVR
;
A
#
# COMPACT_ATOMS: atom_id res chain seq x y z
N MET A 1 0.75 19.81 28.96
CA MET A 1 0.41 20.07 27.54
C MET A 1 -0.18 18.79 26.96
N PRO A 2 -1.31 18.82 26.24
CA PRO A 2 -1.80 17.62 25.55
C PRO A 2 -0.83 17.30 24.41
N THR A 3 -0.45 16.02 24.27
CA THR A 3 0.32 15.55 23.12
C THR A 3 -0.49 15.81 21.86
N PRO A 4 0.10 16.38 20.79
CA PRO A 4 -0.62 16.58 19.54
C PRO A 4 -1.11 15.21 19.04
N PHE A 5 -2.41 15.11 18.73
CA PHE A 5 -3.03 13.90 18.19
C PHE A 5 -2.53 13.69 16.76
N LEU A 6 -1.38 13.05 16.62
CA LEU A 6 -0.85 12.66 15.31
C LEU A 6 -1.70 11.49 14.79
N PRO A 7 -2.23 11.56 13.55
CA PRO A 7 -3.05 10.50 12.99
C PRO A 7 -2.22 9.21 12.90
N THR A 8 -2.51 8.29 13.82
CA THR A 8 -1.86 6.99 13.92
C THR A 8 -2.87 5.92 13.53
N LEU A 9 -2.52 5.09 12.57
CA LEU A 9 -3.28 3.88 12.24
C LEU A 9 -3.02 2.84 13.33
N ASN A 10 -4.03 2.59 14.16
CA ASN A 10 -4.05 1.53 15.17
C ASN A 10 -4.93 0.35 14.74
N GLY A 11 -5.23 0.25 13.45
CA GLY A 11 -6.20 -0.70 12.90
C GLY A 11 -5.78 -1.22 11.54
N THR A 12 -6.77 -1.70 10.80
CA THR A 12 -6.57 -2.36 9.51
C THR A 12 -7.33 -1.63 8.42
N LEU A 13 -6.65 -1.28 7.34
CA LEU A 13 -7.24 -0.95 6.05
C LEU A 13 -7.08 -2.18 5.16
N ASP A 14 -8.16 -2.90 4.89
CA ASP A 14 -8.12 -4.15 4.13
C ASP A 14 -9.02 -4.06 2.90
N ALA A 15 -8.38 -4.17 1.74
CA ALA A 15 -9.01 -4.31 0.44
C ALA A 15 -8.60 -5.63 -0.22
N SER A 16 -8.23 -6.64 0.56
CA SER A 16 -7.77 -7.92 0.05
C SER A 16 -8.90 -8.73 -0.59
N GLY A 17 -8.56 -9.50 -1.61
CA GLY A 17 -9.47 -10.42 -2.25
C GLY A 17 -9.84 -11.58 -1.32
N SER A 18 -11.08 -12.04 -1.41
CA SER A 18 -11.52 -13.21 -0.66
C SER A 18 -10.84 -14.48 -1.18
N SER A 19 -10.46 -15.37 -0.26
CA SER A 19 -10.02 -16.72 -0.65
C SER A 19 -11.21 -17.54 -1.09
N SER A 20 -10.99 -18.44 -2.03
CA SER A 20 -12.03 -19.34 -2.53
C SER A 20 -12.00 -20.69 -1.83
N SER A 21 -13.09 -21.44 -2.00
CA SER A 21 -13.18 -22.85 -1.61
C SER A 21 -13.20 -23.78 -2.83
N GLN A 22 -12.89 -25.05 -2.60
CA GLN A 22 -12.99 -26.16 -3.56
C GLN A 22 -12.28 -25.93 -4.90
N HIS A 23 -13.02 -25.45 -5.91
CA HIS A 23 -12.56 -25.28 -7.29
C HIS A 23 -12.52 -23.81 -7.72
N GLY A 24 -12.84 -22.86 -6.84
CA GLY A 24 -12.78 -21.44 -7.17
C GLY A 24 -11.34 -20.90 -7.23
N GLY A 25 -11.10 -19.88 -8.05
CA GLY A 25 -9.90 -19.04 -7.95
C GLY A 25 -10.06 -17.99 -6.86
N GLY A 26 -8.94 -17.56 -6.28
CA GLY A 26 -8.94 -16.49 -5.27
C GLY A 26 -9.30 -15.12 -5.88
N GLY A 27 -10.00 -14.29 -5.12
CA GLY A 27 -10.36 -12.93 -5.56
C GLY A 27 -9.14 -12.03 -5.71
N ALA A 28 -9.17 -11.07 -6.64
CA ALA A 28 -8.10 -10.08 -6.77
C ALA A 28 -8.11 -9.08 -5.60
N GLY A 29 -6.92 -8.59 -5.23
CA GLY A 29 -6.77 -7.46 -4.31
C GLY A 29 -7.28 -6.15 -4.93
N GLY A 30 -7.90 -5.31 -4.11
CA GLY A 30 -8.47 -4.03 -4.49
C GLY A 30 -7.45 -2.89 -4.52
N SER A 31 -7.94 -1.66 -4.37
CA SER A 31 -7.09 -0.46 -4.36
C SER A 31 -7.29 0.36 -3.09
N ILE A 32 -6.19 0.75 -2.45
CA ILE A 32 -6.17 1.66 -1.31
C ILE A 32 -5.38 2.91 -1.70
N PHE A 33 -6.02 4.07 -1.60
CA PHE A 33 -5.38 5.36 -1.78
C PHE A 33 -5.59 6.22 -0.53
N VAL A 34 -4.51 6.71 0.04
CA VAL A 34 -4.55 7.61 1.21
C VAL A 34 -3.69 8.84 0.92
N ARG A 35 -4.27 10.03 1.12
CA ARG A 35 -3.56 11.30 1.09
C ARG A 35 -3.60 11.93 2.47
N CYS A 36 -2.44 12.18 3.07
CA CYS A 36 -2.35 12.77 4.40
C CYS A 36 -1.06 13.59 4.56
N HIS A 37 -0.94 14.37 5.63
CA HIS A 37 0.30 15.12 5.88
C HIS A 37 1.41 14.19 6.42
N LYS A 38 1.08 13.32 7.38
CA LYS A 38 1.94 12.25 7.90
C LYS A 38 1.06 11.07 8.29
N LEU A 39 1.54 9.86 8.06
CA LEU A 39 0.93 8.63 8.55
C LEU A 39 1.88 7.94 9.51
N PHE A 40 1.36 7.56 10.68
CA PHE A 40 2.05 6.69 11.62
C PHE A 40 1.35 5.33 11.67
N GLY A 41 2.11 4.24 11.65
CA GLY A 41 1.58 2.90 11.84
C GLY A 41 2.36 2.20 12.94
N ASN A 42 1.66 1.73 13.96
CA ASN A 42 2.28 0.87 14.97
C ASN A 42 2.54 -0.54 14.39
N ALA A 43 3.21 -1.42 15.14
CA ALA A 43 3.54 -2.77 14.69
C ALA A 43 2.32 -3.66 14.37
N THR A 44 1.13 -3.32 14.89
CA THR A 44 -0.13 -4.01 14.63
C THR A 44 -0.95 -3.40 13.49
N ALA A 45 -0.54 -2.24 12.98
CA ALA A 45 -1.21 -1.57 11.88
C ALA A 45 -1.12 -2.41 10.61
N LYS A 46 -2.20 -2.46 9.82
CA LYS A 46 -2.22 -3.22 8.58
C LYS A 46 -2.83 -2.39 7.45
N ILE A 47 -2.17 -2.38 6.31
CA ILE A 47 -2.70 -1.85 5.05
C ILE A 47 -2.49 -2.94 4.00
N LEU A 48 -3.57 -3.58 3.61
CA LEU A 48 -3.55 -4.82 2.83
C LEU A 48 -4.43 -4.66 1.58
N ALA A 49 -3.86 -5.05 0.45
CA ALA A 49 -4.57 -5.21 -0.82
C ALA A 49 -4.11 -6.51 -1.47
N ALA A 50 -4.03 -7.59 -0.68
CA ALA A 50 -3.52 -8.86 -1.16
C ALA A 50 -4.55 -9.57 -2.04
N GLY A 51 -4.10 -10.42 -2.95
CA GLY A 51 -4.97 -11.39 -3.61
C GLY A 51 -5.42 -12.48 -2.64
N GLY A 52 -6.63 -13.00 -2.83
CA GLY A 52 -7.16 -14.13 -2.10
C GLY A 52 -6.51 -15.45 -2.53
N ASN A 53 -6.42 -16.42 -1.63
CA ASN A 53 -5.85 -17.73 -1.93
C ASN A 53 -6.82 -18.59 -2.74
N ALA A 54 -6.26 -19.52 -3.52
CA ALA A 54 -7.04 -20.57 -4.19
C ALA A 54 -7.62 -21.59 -3.19
N GLY A 55 -8.65 -22.30 -3.62
CA GLY A 55 -9.30 -23.36 -2.85
C GLY A 55 -8.38 -24.54 -2.51
N GLN A 56 -8.46 -25.02 -1.27
CA GLN A 56 -7.62 -26.10 -0.73
C GLN A 56 -8.28 -27.48 -0.87
N THR A 57 -8.50 -27.97 -2.10
CA THR A 57 -8.96 -29.37 -2.30
C THR A 57 -7.99 -30.18 -3.15
N GLN A 58 -8.13 -31.50 -3.20
CA GLN A 58 -7.22 -32.35 -3.99
C GLN A 58 -7.28 -32.09 -5.50
N SER A 59 -8.28 -31.35 -5.98
CA SER A 59 -8.47 -30.98 -7.39
C SER A 59 -8.40 -29.47 -7.59
N LYS A 60 -7.36 -28.80 -7.07
CA LYS A 60 -7.22 -27.32 -7.17
C LYS A 60 -7.02 -26.90 -8.63
N THR A 61 -8.10 -26.53 -9.28
CA THR A 61 -8.10 -26.02 -10.66
C THR A 61 -7.98 -24.49 -10.70
N GLY A 62 -8.39 -23.79 -9.63
CA GLY A 62 -8.31 -22.32 -9.52
C GLY A 62 -6.92 -21.79 -9.11
N GLY A 63 -6.55 -20.64 -9.68
CA GLY A 63 -5.35 -19.87 -9.31
C GLY A 63 -5.56 -18.96 -8.10
N GLY A 64 -4.48 -18.56 -7.41
CA GLY A 64 -4.53 -17.46 -6.44
C GLY A 64 -4.84 -16.13 -7.13
N GLY A 65 -5.55 -15.23 -6.45
CA GLY A 65 -5.88 -13.91 -7.00
C GLY A 65 -4.66 -13.01 -7.14
N GLY A 66 -4.66 -12.08 -8.10
CA GLY A 66 -3.60 -11.06 -8.21
C GLY A 66 -3.63 -10.08 -7.03
N GLY A 67 -2.46 -9.52 -6.70
CA GLY A 67 -2.35 -8.45 -5.72
C GLY A 67 -2.90 -7.12 -6.25
N GLY A 68 -3.26 -6.24 -5.33
CA GLY A 68 -3.91 -4.95 -5.61
C GLY A 68 -2.95 -3.76 -5.74
N ARG A 69 -3.46 -2.55 -5.49
CA ARG A 69 -2.67 -1.32 -5.51
C ARG A 69 -2.80 -0.56 -4.20
N ILE A 70 -1.68 -0.17 -3.61
CA ILE A 70 -1.67 0.68 -2.43
C ILE A 70 -0.77 1.88 -2.71
N ALA A 71 -1.32 3.08 -2.54
CA ALA A 71 -0.58 4.33 -2.66
C ALA A 71 -0.88 5.22 -1.45
N ILE A 72 0.16 5.57 -0.70
CA ILE A 72 0.08 6.49 0.44
C ILE A 72 0.87 7.74 0.08
N TRP A 73 0.18 8.87 -0.12
CA TRP A 73 0.79 10.16 -0.39
C TRP A 73 0.89 10.96 0.90
N GLN A 74 2.10 11.34 1.26
CA GLN A 74 2.44 12.06 2.48
C GLN A 74 3.05 13.43 2.17
N GLY A 75 2.85 14.37 3.08
CA GLY A 75 3.34 15.75 2.98
C GLY A 75 2.36 16.72 2.31
N LYS A 76 2.86 17.90 1.96
CA LYS A 76 2.06 18.93 1.29
C LYS A 76 2.00 18.64 -0.21
N VAL A 77 0.96 17.93 -0.62
CA VAL A 77 0.66 17.69 -2.05
C VAL A 77 0.13 18.98 -2.68
N THR A 78 0.98 19.69 -3.42
CA THR A 78 0.59 20.84 -4.26
C THR A 78 -0.07 20.36 -5.55
N GLN A 79 -0.65 21.27 -6.34
CA GLN A 79 -1.29 20.91 -7.61
C GLN A 79 -0.28 20.34 -8.60
N GLU A 80 0.92 20.93 -8.68
CA GLU A 80 1.98 20.48 -9.58
C GLU A 80 2.46 19.07 -9.19
N ALA A 81 2.57 18.80 -7.88
CA ALA A 81 2.90 17.47 -7.39
C ALA A 81 1.78 16.47 -7.72
N TYR A 82 0.52 16.87 -7.57
CA TYR A 82 -0.62 16.03 -7.91
C TYR A 82 -0.63 15.65 -9.40
N ASP A 83 -0.39 16.62 -10.29
CA ASP A 83 -0.41 16.42 -11.75
C ASP A 83 0.71 15.47 -12.21
N LEU A 84 1.90 15.55 -11.61
CA LEU A 84 2.98 14.60 -11.87
C LEU A 84 2.62 13.19 -11.38
N LEU A 85 2.13 13.09 -10.15
CA LEU A 85 1.86 11.80 -9.51
C LEU A 85 0.76 11.01 -10.23
N ILE A 86 -0.27 11.69 -10.73
CA ILE A 86 -1.34 11.01 -11.49
C ILE A 86 -0.87 10.55 -12.88
N GLN A 87 0.19 11.17 -13.43
CA GLN A 87 0.86 10.71 -14.64
C GLN A 87 1.86 9.57 -14.40
N GLY A 88 2.05 9.17 -13.14
CA GLY A 88 3.04 8.16 -12.75
C GLY A 88 4.46 8.72 -12.64
N GLU A 89 4.62 10.05 -12.69
CA GLU A 89 5.87 10.73 -12.43
C GLU A 89 5.98 11.15 -10.97
N TYR A 90 7.22 11.38 -10.51
CA TYR A 90 7.48 11.76 -9.12
C TYR A 90 8.06 13.17 -9.05
N PRO A 91 7.56 14.03 -8.14
CA PRO A 91 8.18 15.32 -7.88
C PRO A 91 9.66 15.16 -7.50
N LYS A 92 10.52 16.09 -7.92
CA LYS A 92 11.98 16.05 -7.67
C LYS A 92 12.35 15.87 -6.19
N LEU A 93 11.53 16.40 -5.29
CA LEU A 93 11.72 16.31 -3.84
C LEU A 93 10.73 15.30 -3.26
N SER A 94 10.84 14.05 -3.69
CA SER A 94 10.03 12.97 -3.16
C SER A 94 10.87 11.74 -2.82
N ARG A 95 10.42 11.00 -1.81
CA ARG A 95 10.91 9.67 -1.50
C ARG A 95 9.81 8.68 -1.85
N VAL A 96 10.17 7.64 -2.60
CA VAL A 96 9.25 6.58 -3.03
C VAL A 96 9.80 5.24 -2.55
N GLY A 97 8.96 4.42 -1.93
CA GLY A 97 9.40 3.11 -1.46
C GLY A 97 8.26 2.23 -0.97
N ALA A 98 8.53 0.92 -0.87
CA ALA A 98 7.59 -0.05 -0.31
C ALA A 98 7.58 -0.07 1.23
N GLU A 99 8.46 0.70 1.87
CA GLU A 99 8.58 0.82 3.32
C GLU A 99 8.63 2.30 3.72
N HIS A 100 8.23 2.60 4.96
CA HIS A 100 8.28 3.94 5.50
C HIS A 100 8.73 3.93 6.96
N PRO A 101 9.72 4.74 7.39
CA PRO A 101 10.27 4.69 8.76
C PRO A 101 9.25 4.90 9.89
N LEU A 102 8.15 5.59 9.61
CA LEU A 102 7.08 5.87 10.58
C LEU A 102 5.95 4.83 10.55
N PHE A 103 6.04 3.82 9.68
CA PHE A 103 5.06 2.75 9.56
C PHE A 103 5.73 1.41 9.88
N LEU A 104 5.50 0.92 11.09
CA LEU A 104 6.09 -0.33 11.60
C LEU A 104 5.21 -1.56 11.34
N GLY A 105 4.02 -1.35 10.78
CA GLY A 105 3.01 -2.38 10.57
C GLY A 105 3.19 -3.17 9.27
N THR A 106 2.18 -3.97 8.92
CA THR A 106 2.15 -4.72 7.66
C THR A 106 1.61 -3.86 6.52
N PHE A 107 2.38 -3.77 5.44
CA PHE A 107 2.03 -3.07 4.22
C PHE A 107 2.22 -4.02 3.04
N SER A 108 1.15 -4.46 2.38
CA SER A 108 1.27 -5.53 1.38
C SER A 108 0.20 -5.53 0.31
N ALA A 109 0.65 -5.70 -0.93
CA ALA A 109 -0.16 -6.02 -2.10
C ALA A 109 0.24 -7.39 -2.68
N ALA A 110 0.54 -8.37 -1.83
CA ALA A 110 0.98 -9.69 -2.27
C ALA A 110 -0.08 -10.39 -3.14
N LYS A 111 0.37 -11.32 -3.99
CA LYS A 111 -0.54 -12.23 -4.68
C LYS A 111 -1.15 -13.26 -3.71
N GLY A 112 -2.29 -13.78 -4.09
CA GLY A 112 -2.82 -15.02 -3.54
C GLY A 112 -1.96 -16.21 -3.92
N ILE A 113 -2.00 -17.25 -3.08
CA ILE A 113 -1.20 -18.47 -3.24
C ILE A 113 -2.09 -19.72 -3.28
N ASN A 114 -1.45 -20.88 -3.27
CA ASN A 114 -2.05 -22.22 -3.15
C ASN A 114 -2.71 -22.80 -4.40
N ALA A 115 -2.48 -22.26 -5.58
CA ALA A 115 -2.83 -22.98 -6.81
C ALA A 115 -2.06 -24.32 -6.91
N THR A 116 -2.67 -25.35 -7.51
CA THR A 116 -1.96 -26.60 -7.84
C THR A 116 -0.78 -26.33 -8.77
N TYR A 117 -0.96 -25.37 -9.67
CA TYR A 117 0.07 -24.86 -10.55
C TYR A 117 0.27 -23.38 -10.23
N SER A 118 1.37 -23.04 -9.56
CA SER A 118 1.68 -21.66 -9.14
C SER A 118 1.81 -20.68 -10.31
N ALA A 119 1.98 -21.18 -11.54
CA ALA A 119 1.91 -20.41 -12.78
C ALA A 119 0.52 -19.80 -13.05
N ASN A 120 -0.52 -20.33 -12.40
CA ASN A 120 -1.89 -19.83 -12.52
C ASN A 120 -2.24 -18.77 -11.46
N ASP A 121 -1.34 -18.51 -10.49
CA ASP A 121 -1.55 -17.42 -9.55
C ASP A 121 -1.43 -16.07 -10.27
N GLY A 122 -2.25 -15.11 -9.87
CA GLY A 122 -2.10 -13.73 -10.30
C GLY A 122 -0.76 -13.14 -9.87
N ALA A 123 -0.31 -12.10 -10.59
CA ALA A 123 0.90 -11.38 -10.24
C ALA A 123 0.75 -10.62 -8.91
N PRO A 124 1.84 -10.38 -8.17
CA PRO A 124 1.81 -9.46 -7.04
C PRO A 124 1.47 -8.04 -7.53
N GLY A 125 0.84 -7.28 -6.64
CA GLY A 125 0.47 -5.90 -6.86
C GLY A 125 1.58 -4.92 -6.46
N THR A 126 1.23 -3.63 -6.43
CA THR A 126 2.16 -2.54 -6.11
C THR A 126 1.72 -1.86 -4.82
N ALA A 127 2.64 -1.68 -3.89
CA ALA A 127 2.41 -0.95 -2.65
C ALA A 127 3.53 0.08 -2.46
N LEU A 128 3.19 1.38 -2.42
CA LEU A 128 4.15 2.47 -2.35
C LEU A 128 3.74 3.56 -1.34
N PHE A 129 4.70 3.97 -0.54
CA PHE A 129 4.74 5.26 0.12
C PHE A 129 5.39 6.28 -0.80
N ILE A 130 4.78 7.46 -0.88
CA ILE A 130 5.29 8.61 -1.61
C ILE A 130 5.30 9.79 -0.65
N ASP A 131 6.48 10.13 -0.14
CA ASP A 131 6.67 11.29 0.73
C ASP A 131 7.10 12.49 -0.08
N LEU A 132 6.28 13.54 -0.07
CA LEU A 132 6.65 14.83 -0.60
C LEU A 132 7.43 15.60 0.46
N LEU A 133 8.72 15.78 0.20
CA LEU A 133 9.59 16.53 1.08
C LEU A 133 9.27 18.01 0.93
N PRO A 134 9.24 18.78 2.04
CA PRO A 134 9.07 20.21 1.95
C PRO A 134 10.20 20.81 1.09
N PRO A 135 9.93 21.87 0.32
CA PRO A 135 10.97 22.56 -0.45
C PRO A 135 12.13 22.93 0.47
N PRO A 136 13.40 22.70 0.08
CA PRO A 136 14.55 23.14 0.84
C PRO A 136 14.58 24.68 0.81
N GLY A 137 13.99 25.31 1.82
CA GLY A 137 14.16 26.71 2.10
C GLY A 137 15.31 26.88 3.10
N THR A 138 16.35 27.58 2.71
CA THR A 138 17.40 28.01 3.66
C THR A 138 16.96 29.34 4.27
N LEU A 139 16.58 29.33 5.54
CA LEU A 139 16.41 30.57 6.31
C LEU A 139 17.77 30.95 6.89
N LEU A 140 18.39 31.96 6.30
CA LEU A 140 19.60 32.57 6.85
C LEU A 140 19.20 33.84 7.60
N LEU A 141 19.27 33.81 8.93
CA LEU A 141 19.22 35.03 9.73
C LEU A 141 20.65 35.55 9.85
N VAL A 142 20.94 36.65 9.16
CA VAL A 142 22.20 37.39 9.32
C VAL A 142 21.93 38.57 10.21
N ARG A 143 22.79 38.80 11.20
CA ARG A 143 22.81 40.04 12.00
C ARG A 143 23.88 40.97 11.48
#